data_AF-A0A2H0LNH2-F1
#
_entry.id   AF-A0A2H0LNH2-F1
#
_cell.length_a   1.000
_cell.length_b   1.000
_cell.length_c   1.000
_cell.angle_alpha   90.00
_cell.angle_beta   90.00
_cell.angle_gamma   90.00
#
_symmetry.space_group_name_H-M   'P 1'
#
loop_
_entity.id
_entity.type
_entity.pdbx_description
1 polymer ?
#
loop_
_entity_poly.entity_id
_entity_poly.type
_entity_poly.pdbx_seq_one_letter_code
_entity_poly.pdbx_strand_id
1 'polypeptide(L)'
;MSSGLCVWLILSMLYTGCTVLVIGAAGSAGVYAVTADGIEGVADESYKEVWENAEQVLKREGTLEEIDKAKGKMVAKQGHITIKFKAEQATPKSVMVRVQARRVWGLFPNLTLAKRIYHMIIHVSPCC
;
A
#
# COMPACT_ATOMS: atom_id res chain seq x y z
N MET A 1 -45.12 -11.18 0.24
CA MET A 1 -43.95 -11.12 1.14
C MET A 1 -42.69 -11.70 0.46
N SER A 2 -42.27 -11.19 -0.71
CA SER A 2 -41.13 -11.76 -1.47
C SER A 2 -40.04 -10.76 -1.86
N SER A 3 -40.21 -9.46 -1.60
CA SER A 3 -39.22 -8.44 -2.00
C SER A 3 -38.02 -8.33 -1.06
N GLY A 4 -38.13 -8.78 0.20
CA GLY A 4 -37.04 -8.70 1.19
C GLY A 4 -35.97 -9.79 1.06
N LEU A 5 -36.34 -10.98 0.53
CA LEU A 5 -35.41 -12.12 0.46
C LEU A 5 -34.33 -11.91 -0.61
N CYS A 6 -34.68 -11.30 -1.74
CA CYS A 6 -33.72 -11.03 -2.82
C CYS A 6 -32.63 -10.04 -2.42
N VAL A 7 -32.98 -9.00 -1.65
CA VAL A 7 -32.01 -8.01 -1.17
C VAL A 7 -31.00 -8.67 -0.23
N TRP A 8 -31.45 -9.56 0.65
CA TRP A 8 -30.59 -10.26 1.60
C TRP A 8 -29.65 -11.27 0.92
N LEU A 9 -30.14 -11.95 -0.12
CA LEU A 9 -29.36 -12.92 -0.89
C LEU A 9 -28.28 -12.24 -1.74
N ILE A 10 -28.58 -11.09 -2.35
CA ILE A 10 -27.60 -10.26 -3.07
C ILE A 10 -26.54 -9.71 -2.11
N LEU A 11 -26.94 -9.26 -0.91
CA LEU A 11 -26.00 -8.76 0.09
C LEU A 11 -25.05 -9.85 0.58
N SER A 12 -25.52 -11.10 0.71
CA SER A 12 -24.70 -12.24 1.15
C SER A 12 -23.63 -12.66 0.12
N MET A 13 -23.89 -12.49 -1.18
CA MET A 13 -22.94 -12.83 -2.24
C MET A 13 -21.78 -11.82 -2.35
N LEU A 14 -21.97 -10.59 -1.86
CA LEU A 14 -20.91 -9.58 -1.81
C LEU A 14 -19.84 -9.88 -0.74
N TYR A 15 -20.13 -10.76 0.24
CA TYR A 15 -19.18 -11.12 1.30
C TYR A 15 -18.28 -12.31 0.97
N THR A 16 -18.49 -13.00 -0.15
CA THR A 16 -17.77 -14.26 -0.47
C THR A 16 -16.57 -14.11 -1.41
N GLY A 17 -16.18 -12.88 -1.81
CA GLY A 17 -15.03 -12.70 -2.70
C GLY A 17 -14.28 -11.40 -2.46
N CYS A 18 -13.03 -11.51 -1.98
CA CYS A 18 -12.02 -10.45 -1.89
C CYS A 18 -12.51 -9.12 -1.27
N THR A 19 -12.39 -9.00 0.06
CA THR A 19 -12.58 -7.72 0.77
C THR A 19 -11.48 -6.74 0.37
N VAL A 20 -11.73 -5.91 -0.64
CA VAL A 20 -10.97 -4.68 -0.87
C VAL A 20 -11.65 -3.59 -0.04
N LEU A 21 -11.06 -3.26 1.10
CA LEU A 21 -11.55 -2.17 1.92
C LEU A 21 -10.95 -0.88 1.36
N VAL A 22 -11.75 -0.14 0.60
CA VAL A 22 -11.39 1.20 0.13
C VAL A 22 -11.57 2.16 1.29
N ILE A 23 -10.48 2.73 1.79
CA ILE A 23 -10.53 3.74 2.85
C ILE A 23 -10.50 5.11 2.17
N GLY A 24 -11.54 5.92 2.41
CA GLY A 24 -11.64 7.29 1.91
C GLY A 24 -10.47 8.17 2.39
N ALA A 25 -10.14 9.16 1.55
CA ALA A 25 -8.92 9.97 1.54
C ALA A 25 -8.32 10.33 2.91
N ALA A 26 -7.01 10.12 3.03
CA ALA A 26 -6.20 10.62 4.15
C ALA A 26 -5.12 11.58 3.60
N GLY A 27 -5.48 12.85 3.38
CA GLY A 27 -4.54 13.93 3.03
C GLY A 27 -4.21 14.06 1.53
N SER A 28 -2.95 14.41 1.21
CA SER A 28 -2.40 14.54 -0.16
C SER A 28 -2.36 13.22 -0.93
N ALA A 29 -2.44 12.09 -0.21
CA ALA A 29 -2.74 10.80 -0.78
C ALA A 29 -4.22 10.76 -1.15
N GLY A 30 -4.54 10.45 -2.41
CA GLY A 30 -5.91 10.17 -2.80
C GLY A 30 -6.50 8.95 -2.06
N VAL A 31 -7.53 8.35 -2.66
CA VAL A 31 -8.11 7.12 -2.12
C VAL A 31 -7.05 6.00 -2.13
N TYR A 32 -6.90 5.29 -1.01
CA TYR A 32 -6.07 4.08 -0.93
C TYR A 32 -6.92 2.85 -0.62
N ALA A 33 -6.57 1.75 -1.25
CA ALA A 33 -7.20 0.44 -1.10
C ALA A 33 -6.35 -0.44 -0.17
N VAL A 34 -7.00 -0.99 0.86
CA VAL A 34 -6.44 -2.10 1.63
C VAL A 34 -6.81 -3.40 0.93
N THR A 35 -5.79 -4.11 0.47
CA THR A 35 -5.93 -5.45 -0.13
C THR A 35 -5.49 -6.51 0.87
N ALA A 36 -5.82 -7.78 0.63
CA ALA A 36 -5.37 -8.89 1.47
C ALA A 36 -3.83 -8.96 1.61
N ASP A 37 -3.10 -8.47 0.61
CA ASP A 37 -1.64 -8.59 0.51
C ASP A 37 -0.88 -7.30 0.85
N GLY A 38 -1.56 -6.20 1.14
CA GLY A 38 -0.92 -4.91 1.41
C GLY A 38 -1.80 -3.69 1.12
N ILE A 39 -1.16 -2.53 1.07
CA ILE A 39 -1.80 -1.25 0.80
C ILE A 39 -1.41 -0.79 -0.61
N GLU A 40 -2.38 -0.31 -1.36
CA GLU A 40 -2.20 0.28 -2.68
C GLU A 40 -2.94 1.61 -2.75
N GLY A 41 -2.35 2.63 -3.34
CA GLY A 41 -3.02 3.92 -3.48
C GLY A 41 -2.28 4.87 -4.41
N VAL A 42 -3.00 5.89 -4.86
CA VAL A 42 -2.45 6.92 -5.75
C VAL A 42 -2.05 8.13 -4.94
N ALA A 43 -0.79 8.53 -5.06
CA ALA A 43 -0.24 9.75 -4.48
C ALA A 43 -0.15 10.84 -5.55
N ASP A 44 -0.58 12.06 -5.23
CA ASP A 44 -0.43 13.24 -6.11
C ASP A 44 0.92 13.93 -5.87
N GLU A 45 1.98 13.14 -5.99
CA GLU A 45 3.37 13.54 -5.79
C GLU A 45 4.21 13.04 -6.95
N SER A 46 5.37 13.67 -7.20
CA SER A 46 6.25 13.21 -8.27
C SER A 46 6.87 11.85 -7.93
N TYR A 47 7.15 11.04 -8.96
CA TYR A 47 7.85 9.76 -8.79
C TYR A 47 9.15 9.90 -8.01
N LYS A 48 9.87 11.01 -8.23
CA LYS A 48 11.13 11.30 -7.55
C LYS A 48 10.94 11.48 -6.05
N GLU A 49 9.98 12.30 -5.62
CA GLU A 49 9.70 12.55 -4.20
C GLU A 49 9.25 11.27 -3.50
N VAL A 50 8.30 10.54 -4.08
CA VAL A 50 7.82 9.27 -3.54
C VAL A 50 8.95 8.25 -3.41
N TRP A 51 9.83 8.19 -4.42
CA TRP A 51 10.99 7.29 -4.42
C TRP A 51 11.99 7.63 -3.31
N GLU A 52 12.36 8.91 -3.19
CA GLU A 52 13.31 9.38 -2.17
C GLU A 52 12.74 9.21 -0.74
N ASN A 53 11.45 9.50 -0.55
CA ASN A 53 10.76 9.27 0.72
C ASN A 53 10.72 7.78 1.07
N ALA A 54 10.37 6.92 0.10
CA ALA A 54 10.36 5.47 0.29
C ALA A 54 11.74 4.93 0.67
N GLU A 55 12.79 5.39 -0.01
CA GLU A 55 14.16 4.97 0.30
C GLU A 55 14.55 5.35 1.74
N GLN A 56 14.25 6.56 2.18
CA GLN A 56 14.55 7.03 3.54
C GLN A 56 13.77 6.25 4.61
N VAL A 57 12.47 6.06 4.40
CA VAL A 57 11.61 5.31 5.33
C VAL A 57 12.05 3.85 5.42
N LEU A 58 12.34 3.20 4.29
CA LEU A 58 12.77 1.80 4.28
C LEU A 58 14.15 1.60 4.90
N LYS A 59 15.10 2.53 4.71
CA LYS A 59 16.40 2.52 5.41
C LYS A 59 16.26 2.71 6.92
N ARG A 60 15.27 3.49 7.35
CA ARG A 60 14.98 3.70 8.78
C ARG A 60 14.36 2.46 9.43
N GLU A 61 13.43 1.81 8.72
CA GLU A 61 12.69 0.66 9.26
C GLU A 61 13.47 -0.66 9.16
N GLY A 62 14.42 -0.80 8.22
CA GLY A 62 15.22 -2.01 8.09
C GLY A 62 16.38 -1.92 7.10
N THR A 63 16.90 -3.08 6.71
CA THR A 63 18.00 -3.19 5.76
C THR A 63 17.44 -3.29 4.35
N LEU A 64 17.82 -2.37 3.46
CA LEU A 64 17.50 -2.48 2.02
C LEU A 64 18.31 -3.62 1.40
N GLU A 65 17.62 -4.59 0.80
CA GLU A 65 18.22 -5.75 0.12
C GLU A 65 18.21 -5.60 -1.41
N GLU A 66 17.18 -4.98 -1.97
CA GLU A 66 17.02 -4.80 -3.41
C GLU A 66 16.52 -3.38 -3.71
N ILE A 67 17.15 -2.71 -4.68
CA ILE A 67 16.73 -1.40 -5.19
C ILE A 67 16.82 -1.46 -6.72
N ASP A 68 15.67 -1.39 -7.38
CA ASP A 68 15.56 -1.33 -8.83
C ASP A 68 14.70 -0.12 -9.20
N LYS A 69 15.37 1.00 -9.45
CA LYS A 69 14.71 2.27 -9.82
C LYS A 69 14.04 2.19 -11.20
N ALA A 70 14.59 1.40 -12.12
CA ALA A 70 13.99 1.24 -13.44
C ALA A 70 12.64 0.51 -13.38
N LYS A 71 12.52 -0.47 -12.47
CA LYS A 71 11.26 -1.20 -12.23
C LYS A 71 10.39 -0.59 -11.13
N GLY A 72 10.83 0.52 -10.53
CA GLY A 72 10.17 1.15 -9.39
C GLY A 72 9.99 0.22 -8.19
N LYS A 73 10.95 -0.67 -7.93
CA LYS A 73 10.85 -1.70 -6.88
C LYS A 73 11.93 -1.51 -5.81
N MET A 74 11.54 -1.61 -4.54
CA MET A 74 12.48 -1.77 -3.43
C MET A 74 12.06 -2.94 -2.55
N VAL A 75 13.04 -3.64 -1.99
CA VAL A 75 12.84 -4.69 -1.00
C VAL A 75 13.70 -4.37 0.21
N ALA A 76 13.06 -4.34 1.37
CA ALA A 76 13.71 -4.15 2.66
C ALA A 76 13.38 -5.30 3.61
N LYS A 77 14.28 -5.58 4.55
CA LYS A 77 14.12 -6.63 5.55
C LYS A 77 14.23 -6.04 6.95
N GLN A 78 13.21 -6.34 7.77
CA GLN A 78 13.13 -5.97 9.18
C GLN A 78 12.95 -7.26 9.98
N GLY A 79 14.06 -7.82 10.47
CA GLY A 79 14.06 -9.14 11.13
C GLY A 79 13.53 -10.25 10.22
N HIS A 80 12.41 -10.88 10.60
CA HIS A 80 11.73 -11.93 9.83
C HIS A 80 10.64 -11.40 8.89
N ILE A 81 10.61 -10.10 8.64
CA ILE A 81 9.61 -9.44 7.81
C ILE A 81 10.28 -8.92 6.54
N THR A 82 9.72 -9.29 5.39
CA THR A 82 10.09 -8.73 4.10
C THR A 82 9.07 -7.67 3.71
N ILE A 83 9.56 -6.46 3.47
CA ILE A 83 8.79 -5.32 3.00
C ILE A 83 9.10 -5.14 1.52
N LYS A 84 8.07 -5.14 0.68
CA LYS A 84 8.15 -4.88 -0.75
C LYS A 84 7.44 -3.57 -1.05
N PHE A 85 8.15 -2.66 -1.69
CA PHE A 85 7.63 -1.41 -2.18
C PHE A 85 7.64 -1.43 -3.70
N LYS A 86 6.58 -0.91 -4.30
CA LYS A 86 6.46 -0.70 -5.74
C LYS A 86 5.87 0.69 -6.01
N ALA A 87 6.49 1.43 -6.91
CA ALA A 87 5.99 2.70 -7.41
C ALA A 87 5.90 2.64 -8.94
N GLU A 88 4.75 3.01 -9.49
CA GLU A 88 4.50 3.10 -10.92
C GLU A 88 3.91 4.46 -11.23
N GLN A 89 4.37 5.09 -12.31
CA GLN A 89 3.82 6.38 -12.70
C GLN A 89 2.39 6.19 -13.25
N ALA A 90 1.40 6.75 -12.57
CA ALA A 90 -0.01 6.64 -12.98
C ALA A 90 -0.39 7.77 -13.94
N THR A 91 0.07 8.99 -13.64
CA THR A 91 -0.08 10.16 -14.51
C THR A 91 1.20 11.00 -14.45
N PRO A 92 1.35 12.08 -15.25
CA PRO A 92 2.52 12.96 -15.17
C PRO A 92 2.74 13.58 -13.78
N LYS A 93 1.70 13.65 -12.95
CA LYS A 93 1.73 14.27 -11.62
C LYS A 93 1.45 13.30 -10.47
N SER A 94 1.07 12.06 -10.78
CA SER A 94 0.67 11.10 -9.75
C SER A 94 1.33 9.74 -9.94
N VAL A 95 1.53 9.06 -8.80
CA VAL A 95 2.25 7.79 -8.71
C VAL A 95 1.36 6.79 -8.00
N MET A 96 1.20 5.62 -8.60
CA MET A 96 0.62 4.46 -7.93
C MET A 96 1.67 3.85 -7.01
N VAL A 97 1.36 3.78 -5.73
CA VAL A 97 2.24 3.25 -4.69
C VAL A 97 1.62 2.00 -4.11
N ARG A 98 2.41 0.93 -4.03
CA ARG A 98 2.03 -0.34 -3.42
C ARG A 98 3.06 -0.75 -2.38
N VAL A 99 2.59 -1.02 -1.17
CA VAL A 99 3.40 -1.47 -0.05
C VAL A 99 2.86 -2.78 0.47
N GLN A 100 3.72 -3.79 0.51
CA GLN A 100 3.41 -5.11 1.03
C GLN A 100 4.40 -5.46 2.13
N ALA A 101 3.92 -5.96 3.26
CA ALA A 101 4.77 -6.48 4.32
C ALA A 101 4.36 -7.92 4.62
N ARG A 102 5.29 -8.86 4.61
CA ARG A 102 5.04 -10.28 4.87
C ARG A 102 5.96 -10.81 5.94
N ARG A 103 5.40 -11.50 6.95
CA ARG A 103 6.14 -12.24 7.99
C ARG A 103 6.50 -13.63 7.47
N VAL A 104 7.69 -14.11 7.83
CA VAL A 104 8.20 -15.50 7.75
C VAL A 104 7.82 -16.24 6.46
N TRP A 105 8.78 -16.44 5.56
CA TRP A 105 8.61 -17.20 4.30
C TRP A 105 7.41 -16.73 3.42
N GLY A 106 6.91 -15.51 3.63
CA GLY A 106 5.90 -14.90 2.77
C GLY A 106 4.44 -15.32 3.03
N LEU A 107 4.16 -16.16 4.03
CA LEU A 107 2.82 -16.71 4.25
C LEU A 107 1.84 -15.71 4.90
N PHE A 108 2.30 -14.88 5.83
CA PHE A 108 1.40 -14.05 6.63
C PHE A 108 1.56 -12.56 6.31
N PRO A 109 0.53 -11.89 5.76
CA PRO A 109 0.58 -10.45 5.54
C PRO A 109 0.60 -9.70 6.87
N ASN A 110 1.41 -8.66 6.96
CA ASN A 110 1.45 -7.73 8.09
C ASN A 110 0.87 -6.39 7.65
N LEU A 111 -0.46 -6.33 7.54
CA LEU A 111 -1.18 -5.13 7.09
C LEU A 111 -0.92 -3.92 7.98
N THR A 112 -0.75 -4.13 9.29
CA THR A 112 -0.41 -3.05 10.24
C THR A 112 0.91 -2.37 9.88
N LEU A 113 1.94 -3.15 9.58
CA LEU A 113 3.23 -2.59 9.16
C LEU A 113 3.16 -1.97 7.77
N ALA A 114 2.48 -2.62 6.82
CA ALA A 114 2.30 -2.09 5.47
C ALA A 114 1.58 -0.72 5.48
N LYS A 115 0.52 -0.59 6.29
CA LYS A 115 -0.21 0.66 6.49
C LYS A 115 0.66 1.74 7.12
N ARG A 116 1.41 1.41 8.18
CA ARG A 116 2.34 2.35 8.83
C ARG A 116 3.38 2.87 7.85
N ILE A 117 4.04 1.98 7.10
CA ILE A 117 5.05 2.35 6.11
C ILE A 117 4.44 3.19 5.00
N TYR A 118 3.28 2.79 4.46
CA TYR A 118 2.57 3.58 3.44
C TYR A 118 2.31 5.01 3.91
N HIS A 119 1.75 5.18 5.11
CA HIS A 119 1.53 6.52 5.67
C HIS A 119 2.83 7.29 5.90
N MET A 120 3.92 6.65 6.31
CA MET A 120 5.22 7.32 6.45
C MET A 120 5.78 7.80 5.12
N ILE A 121 5.52 7.08 4.02
CA ILE A 121 6.02 7.46 2.69
C ILE A 121 5.22 8.62 2.12
N ILE A 122 3.88 8.58 2.23
CA ILE A 122 3.01 9.60 1.62
C ILE A 122 2.79 10.82 2.54
N HIS A 123 2.89 10.65 3.86
CA HIS A 123 2.70 11.73 4.83
C HIS A 123 4.03 12.29 5.34
N VAL A 124 5.07 12.33 4.50
CA VAL A 124 6.24 13.16 4.79
C VAL A 124 5.79 14.60 4.62
N SER A 125 5.34 15.21 5.71
CA SER A 125 5.14 16.66 5.79
C SER A 125 6.38 17.32 5.19
N PRO A 126 6.23 18.32 4.29
CA PRO A 126 7.37 19.08 3.83
C PRO A 126 8.06 19.62 5.07
N CYS A 127 9.26 19.12 5.37
CA CYS A 127 10.13 19.75 6.34
C CYS A 127 10.47 21.12 5.77
N CYS A 128 9.65 22.12 6.11
CA CYS A 128 10.01 23.52 6.20
C CYS A 128 10.41 23.81 7.65
#